data_AF-A0AAP5YEI9-F1
#
_entry.id   AF-A0AAP5YEI9-F1
#
_cell.length_a   1.000
_cell.length_b   1.000
_cell.length_c   1.000
_cell.angle_alpha   90.00
_cell.angle_beta   90.00
_cell.angle_gamma   90.00
#
_symmetry.space_group_name_H-M   'P 1'
#
loop_
_entity.id
_entity.type
_entity.pdbx_description
1 polymer ?
#
loop_
_entity_poly.entity_id
_entity_poly.type
_entity_poly.pdbx_seq_one_letter_code
_entity_poly.pdbx_strand_id
1 'polypeptide(L)'
;DIHIETFEKTLSIRFRVDGVLREVLTPSRKLAPLLVSRVKVMAKLDIAEKRVPQDGRISLRIGGRAVDVRVSTMPSSHGERVVMRLLDKNATRLDLHSLGMTPSVHDNFRHLIGRPHGIILVTGPTGSGKSTTLYAGLQEINSNERNILTVEDPIEFDIDGIGQTQVNPKVDMTFARGLRAILRQDPDVVMVGEIRDLETAQ
;
A
#
# COMPACT_ATOMS: atom_id res chain seq x y z
N ASP A 1 8.05 -2.25 7.51
CA ASP A 1 9.06 -1.61 6.65
C ASP A 1 10.47 -1.87 7.17
N ILE A 2 11.44 -1.99 6.28
CA ILE A 2 12.88 -2.08 6.57
C ILE A 2 13.57 -0.85 5.99
N HIS A 3 14.32 -0.13 6.80
CA HIS A 3 15.08 1.06 6.44
C HIS A 3 16.57 0.74 6.52
N ILE A 4 17.31 1.04 5.45
CA ILE A 4 18.78 0.99 5.40
C ILE A 4 19.27 2.41 5.13
N GLU A 5 19.92 3.00 6.13
CA GLU A 5 20.26 4.41 6.14
C GLU A 5 21.76 4.59 6.37
N THR A 6 22.42 5.24 5.42
CA THR A 6 23.85 5.56 5.53
C THR A 6 24.01 6.99 6.05
N PHE A 7 24.79 7.14 7.11
CA PHE A 7 25.19 8.42 7.69
C PHE A 7 26.71 8.62 7.52
N GLU A 8 27.23 9.73 8.04
CA GLU A 8 28.64 10.11 7.92
C GLU A 8 29.57 9.00 8.42
N LYS A 9 29.29 8.47 9.63
CA LYS A 9 30.16 7.50 10.31
C LYS A 9 29.53 6.12 10.47
N THR A 10 28.21 6.01 10.35
CA THR A 10 27.46 4.81 10.66
C THR A 10 26.55 4.40 9.52
N LEU A 11 26.22 3.11 9.48
CA LEU A 11 25.13 2.54 8.70
C LEU A 11 24.11 2.03 9.72
N SER A 12 22.86 2.48 9.63
CA SER A 12 21.79 2.07 10.53
C SER A 12 20.74 1.29 9.74
N ILE A 13 20.33 0.15 10.31
CA ILE A 13 19.21 -0.65 9.81
C ILE A 13 18.10 -0.61 10.85
N ARG A 14 16.94 -0.09 10.44
CA ARG A 14 15.77 0.06 11.32
C ARG A 14 14.56 -0.64 10.75
N PHE A 15 13.76 -1.26 11.61
CA PHE A 15 12.46 -1.80 11.22
C PHE A 15 11.35 -0.90 11.74
N ARG A 16 10.31 -0.71 10.93
CA ARG A 16 9.04 -0.18 11.40
C ARG A 16 8.15 -1.35 11.79
N VAL A 17 7.89 -1.48 13.09
CA VAL A 17 6.99 -2.47 13.68
C VAL A 17 5.93 -1.70 14.46
N ASP A 18 4.66 -1.95 14.16
CA ASP A 18 3.50 -1.27 14.77
C ASP A 18 3.61 0.27 14.68
N GLY A 19 4.03 0.76 13.51
CA GLY A 19 4.23 2.19 13.25
C GLY A 19 5.51 2.78 13.86
N VAL A 20 6.18 2.10 14.79
CA VAL A 20 7.37 2.59 15.50
C VAL A 20 8.65 2.12 14.82
N LEU A 21 9.57 3.05 14.54
CA LEU A 21 10.91 2.72 14.06
C LEU A 21 11.79 2.25 15.21
N ARG A 22 12.43 1.09 15.05
CA ARG A 22 13.37 0.50 16.00
C ARG A 22 14.67 0.19 15.29
N GLU A 23 15.79 0.61 15.86
CA GLU A 23 17.10 0.18 15.38
C GLU A 23 17.31 -1.29 15.69
N VAL A 24 17.75 -2.03 14.67
CA VAL A 24 17.94 -3.48 14.72
C VAL A 24 19.41 -3.83 14.61
N LEU A 25 20.15 -3.10 13.77
CA LEU A 25 21.56 -3.36 13.53
C LEU A 25 22.27 -2.08 13.10
N THR A 26 23.50 -1.90 13.58
CA THR A 26 24.44 -0.85 13.15
C THR A 26 25.71 -1.47 12.61
N PRO A 27 25.67 -2.05 11.39
CA PRO A 27 26.84 -2.71 10.82
C PRO A 27 27.91 -1.69 10.39
N SER A 28 29.09 -2.20 10.04
CA SER A 28 30.17 -1.35 9.52
C SER A 28 29.69 -0.55 8.31
N ARG A 29 29.95 0.77 8.31
CA ARG A 29 29.63 1.68 7.19
C ARG A 29 30.18 1.17 5.85
N LYS A 30 31.29 0.43 5.86
CA LYS A 30 31.89 -0.16 4.64
C LYS A 30 30.94 -1.10 3.89
N LEU A 31 29.92 -1.65 4.56
CA LEU A 31 28.92 -2.52 3.96
C LEU A 31 27.81 -1.77 3.21
N ALA A 32 27.67 -0.45 3.40
CA ALA A 32 26.60 0.34 2.78
C ALA A 32 26.48 0.14 1.25
N PRO A 33 27.55 0.32 0.43
CA PRO A 33 27.43 0.14 -1.02
C PRO A 33 27.13 -1.31 -1.41
N LEU A 34 27.56 -2.30 -0.63
CA LEU A 34 27.32 -3.72 -0.90
C LEU A 34 25.85 -4.08 -0.66
N LEU A 35 25.26 -3.59 0.44
CA LEU A 35 23.85 -3.80 0.74
C LEU A 35 22.95 -3.13 -0.31
N VAL A 36 23.24 -1.87 -0.66
CA VAL A 36 22.47 -1.14 -1.69
C VAL A 36 22.54 -1.88 -3.03
N SER A 37 23.74 -2.29 -3.45
CA SER A 37 23.93 -3.06 -4.70
C SER A 37 23.13 -4.38 -4.67
N ARG A 38 23.19 -5.13 -3.57
CA ARG A 38 22.44 -6.39 -3.45
C ARG A 38 20.93 -6.16 -3.55
N VAL A 39 20.40 -5.14 -2.88
CA VAL A 39 18.96 -4.82 -2.95
C VAL A 39 18.57 -4.38 -4.37
N LYS A 40 19.39 -3.54 -5.03
CA LYS A 40 19.15 -3.11 -6.42
C LYS A 40 19.11 -4.31 -7.38
N VAL A 41 20.05 -5.24 -7.27
CA VAL A 41 20.06 -6.48 -8.08
C VAL A 41 18.76 -7.27 -7.88
N MET A 42 18.34 -7.48 -6.62
CA MET A 42 17.12 -8.23 -6.32
C MET A 42 15.87 -7.56 -6.89
N ALA A 43 15.83 -6.24 -6.90
CA ALA A 43 14.71 -5.43 -7.40
C ALA A 43 14.82 -5.06 -8.89
N LYS A 44 15.83 -5.56 -9.62
CA LYS A 44 16.12 -5.23 -11.03
C LYS A 44 16.32 -3.73 -11.29
N LEU A 45 16.98 -3.03 -10.36
CA LEU A 45 17.32 -1.61 -10.44
C LEU A 45 18.73 -1.40 -11.02
N ASP A 46 18.99 -0.21 -11.56
CA ASP A 46 20.28 0.16 -12.10
C ASP A 46 21.28 0.44 -10.96
N ILE A 47 22.32 -0.39 -10.88
CA ILE A 47 23.38 -0.33 -9.86
C ILE A 47 24.34 0.84 -10.12
N ALA A 48 24.53 1.21 -11.39
CA ALA A 48 25.42 2.29 -11.81
C ALA A 48 24.80 3.65 -11.51
N GLU A 49 23.48 3.78 -11.66
CA GLU A 49 22.76 5.01 -11.33
C GLU A 49 22.52 5.15 -9.83
N LYS A 50 22.99 6.25 -9.24
CA LYS A 50 22.92 6.54 -7.78
C LYS A 50 22.46 7.96 -7.47
N ARG A 51 22.16 8.76 -8.50
CA ARG A 51 21.87 10.20 -8.44
C ARG A 51 20.39 10.51 -8.52
N VAL A 52 19.57 9.53 -8.93
CA VAL A 52 18.11 9.65 -8.99
C VAL A 52 17.45 8.56 -8.15
N PRO A 53 16.23 8.81 -7.61
CA PRO A 53 15.44 7.77 -6.98
C PRO A 53 15.12 6.64 -7.95
N GLN A 54 14.98 5.43 -7.42
CA GLN A 54 14.56 4.26 -8.19
C GLN A 54 13.60 3.40 -7.37
N ASP A 55 12.58 2.85 -8.02
CA ASP A 55 11.57 2.02 -7.39
C ASP A 55 11.45 0.68 -8.11
N GLY A 56 11.32 -0.39 -7.33
CA GLY A 56 11.27 -1.75 -7.84
C GLY A 56 10.46 -2.69 -6.95
N ARG A 57 10.33 -3.94 -7.38
CA ARG A 57 9.64 -4.99 -6.64
C ARG A 57 10.49 -6.26 -6.56
N ILE A 58 10.41 -6.96 -5.44
CA ILE A 58 11.02 -8.26 -5.22
C ILE A 58 9.91 -9.21 -4.77
N SER A 59 9.71 -10.31 -5.48
CA SER A 59 8.82 -11.38 -5.01
C SER A 59 9.65 -12.48 -4.33
N LEU A 60 9.37 -12.75 -3.06
CA LEU A 60 10.09 -13.71 -2.24
C LEU A 60 9.13 -14.80 -1.72
N ARG A 61 9.63 -16.02 -1.54
CA ARG A 61 8.97 -17.05 -0.73
C ARG A 61 9.77 -17.25 0.55
N ILE A 62 9.16 -16.93 1.70
CA ILE A 62 9.80 -17.04 3.02
C ILE A 62 8.90 -17.92 3.88
N GLY A 63 9.42 -19.05 4.37
CA GLY A 63 8.65 -19.97 5.23
C GLY A 63 7.34 -20.46 4.58
N GLY A 64 7.34 -20.67 3.26
CA GLY A 64 6.16 -21.06 2.49
C GLY A 64 5.20 -19.92 2.12
N ARG A 65 5.35 -18.73 2.71
CA ARG A 65 4.52 -17.54 2.41
C ARG A 65 5.10 -16.73 1.27
N ALA A 66 4.24 -16.29 0.35
CA ALA A 66 4.62 -15.38 -0.71
C ALA A 66 4.59 -13.94 -0.18
N VAL A 67 5.73 -13.27 -0.19
CA VAL A 67 5.88 -11.87 0.25
C VAL A 67 6.31 -11.04 -0.95
N ASP A 68 5.55 -10.02 -1.28
CA ASP A 68 5.97 -8.99 -2.22
C ASP A 68 6.71 -7.89 -1.45
N VAL A 69 7.82 -7.42 -1.98
CA VAL A 69 8.60 -6.36 -1.35
C VAL A 69 8.69 -5.20 -2.32
N ARG A 70 8.09 -4.07 -1.98
CA ARG A 70 8.33 -2.81 -2.70
C ARG A 70 9.64 -2.22 -2.20
N VAL A 71 10.52 -1.87 -3.13
CA VAL A 71 11.85 -1.32 -2.85
C VAL A 71 11.90 0.09 -3.41
N SER A 72 12.37 1.03 -2.60
CA SER A 72 12.68 2.39 -3.05
C SER A 72 14.10 2.73 -2.62
N THR A 73 14.91 3.22 -3.56
CA THR A 73 16.25 3.75 -3.31
C THR A 73 16.25 5.24 -3.58
N MET A 74 16.84 6.04 -2.69
CA MET A 74 16.91 7.49 -2.83
C MET A 74 18.33 8.00 -2.53
N PRO A 75 18.89 8.88 -3.38
CA PRO A 75 20.17 9.53 -3.09
C PRO A 75 20.11 10.32 -1.77
N SER A 76 21.21 10.33 -1.04
CA SER A 76 21.36 11.04 0.24
C SER A 76 22.79 11.57 0.39
N SER A 77 23.03 12.41 1.39
CA SER A 77 24.33 13.08 1.60
C SER A 77 25.50 12.12 1.80
N HIS A 78 25.24 10.89 2.29
CA HIS A 78 26.27 9.91 2.62
C HIS A 78 26.15 8.60 1.82
N GLY A 79 25.45 8.61 0.70
CA GLY A 79 25.23 7.44 -0.16
C GLY A 79 23.76 7.32 -0.57
N GLU A 80 23.25 6.10 -0.64
CA GLU A 80 21.83 5.86 -0.92
C GLU A 80 21.10 5.42 0.34
N ARG A 81 19.84 5.83 0.46
CA ARG A 81 18.88 5.32 1.43
C ARG A 81 18.01 4.29 0.74
N VAL A 82 17.74 3.19 1.42
CA VAL A 82 16.86 2.13 0.90
C VAL A 82 15.71 1.92 1.87
N VAL A 83 14.51 1.85 1.33
CA VAL A 83 13.31 1.45 2.06
C VAL A 83 12.72 0.23 1.37
N MET A 84 12.44 -0.81 2.15
CA MET A 84 11.75 -2.01 1.70
C MET A 84 10.45 -2.17 2.47
N ARG A 85 9.32 -2.17 1.75
CA ARG A 85 7.99 -2.42 2.31
C ARG A 85 7.58 -3.84 1.99
N LEU A 86 7.37 -4.63 3.04
CA LEU A 86 6.90 -6.01 2.95
C LEU A 86 5.37 -6.00 2.83
N LEU A 87 4.85 -6.66 1.81
CA LEU A 87 3.43 -6.86 1.54
C LEU A 87 3.15 -8.37 1.57
N ASP A 88 2.24 -8.78 2.45
CA ASP A 88 1.80 -10.18 2.50
C ASP A 88 0.71 -10.40 1.45
N LYS A 89 0.98 -11.26 0.45
CA LYS A 89 -0.01 -11.61 -0.59
C LYS A 89 -1.12 -12.52 -0.05
N ASN A 90 -0.89 -13.18 1.09
CA ASN A 90 -1.82 -14.14 1.69
C ASN A 90 -2.75 -13.52 2.74
N ALA A 91 -2.74 -12.21 2.95
CA ALA A 91 -3.74 -11.53 3.78
C ALA A 91 -5.14 -11.48 3.12
N THR A 92 -5.44 -12.44 2.25
CA THR A 92 -6.48 -12.44 1.21
C THR A 92 -7.91 -12.61 1.74
N ARG A 93 -8.10 -12.80 3.05
CA ARG A 93 -9.40 -12.65 3.71
C ARG A 93 -9.23 -11.74 4.91
N LEU A 94 -9.49 -10.45 4.68
CA LEU A 94 -9.68 -9.50 5.76
C LEU A 94 -11.11 -9.66 6.25
N ASP A 95 -11.28 -10.50 7.25
CA ASP A 95 -12.54 -10.60 7.97
C ASP A 95 -12.77 -9.31 8.78
N LEU A 96 -13.90 -8.64 8.53
CA LEU A 96 -14.27 -7.39 9.20
C LEU A 96 -14.32 -7.57 10.73
N HIS A 97 -14.76 -8.74 11.20
CA HIS A 97 -14.81 -9.08 12.62
C HIS A 97 -13.40 -9.16 13.23
N SER A 98 -12.40 -9.59 12.45
CA SER A 98 -11.01 -9.73 12.87
C SER A 98 -10.23 -8.40 12.92
N LEU A 99 -10.83 -7.27 12.54
CA LEU A 99 -10.17 -5.95 12.58
C LEU A 99 -10.06 -5.33 13.97
N GLY A 100 -10.65 -5.95 15.00
CA GLY A 100 -10.62 -5.46 16.37
C GLY A 100 -11.63 -4.36 16.68
N MET A 101 -12.67 -4.21 15.85
CA MET A 101 -13.84 -3.39 16.20
C MET A 101 -14.57 -4.02 17.40
N THR A 102 -15.09 -3.18 18.29
CA THR A 102 -16.03 -3.68 19.31
C THR A 102 -17.31 -4.18 18.63
N PRO A 103 -18.07 -5.11 19.23
CA PRO A 103 -19.28 -5.66 18.60
C PRO A 103 -20.27 -4.58 18.13
N SER A 104 -20.48 -3.54 18.96
CA SER A 104 -21.37 -2.43 18.59
C SER A 104 -20.87 -1.61 17.40
N VAL A 105 -19.55 -1.36 17.30
CA VAL A 105 -18.96 -0.64 16.17
C VAL A 105 -18.99 -1.50 14.91
N HIS A 106 -18.69 -2.79 15.04
CA HIS A 106 -18.77 -3.76 13.95
C HIS A 106 -20.17 -3.81 13.34
N ASP A 107 -21.21 -3.96 14.16
CA ASP A 107 -22.58 -4.07 13.68
C ASP A 107 -23.07 -2.78 13.03
N ASN A 108 -22.71 -1.63 13.60
CA ASN A 108 -23.00 -0.31 13.01
C ASN A 108 -22.27 -0.13 11.67
N PHE A 109 -20.99 -0.51 11.59
CA PHE A 109 -20.22 -0.40 10.36
C PHE A 109 -20.77 -1.34 9.28
N ARG A 110 -21.09 -2.58 9.63
CA ARG A 110 -21.75 -3.57 8.76
C ARG A 110 -23.09 -3.06 8.23
N HIS A 111 -23.89 -2.41 9.09
CA HIS A 111 -25.15 -1.79 8.66
C HIS A 111 -24.92 -0.61 7.71
N LEU A 112 -23.90 0.23 7.95
CA LEU A 112 -23.58 1.38 7.10
C LEU A 112 -23.12 0.94 5.70
N ILE A 113 -22.19 -0.02 5.61
CA ILE A 113 -21.69 -0.51 4.30
C ILE A 113 -22.76 -1.27 3.50
N GLY A 114 -23.81 -1.76 4.15
CA GLY A 114 -24.95 -2.41 3.50
C GLY A 114 -26.04 -1.46 3.01
N ARG A 115 -25.91 -0.13 3.20
CA ARG A 115 -26.91 0.82 2.71
C ARG A 115 -26.87 0.94 1.18
N PRO A 116 -28.03 1.19 0.54
CA PRO A 116 -28.12 1.26 -0.92
C PRO A 116 -27.36 2.44 -1.53
N HIS A 117 -27.19 3.53 -0.78
CA HIS A 117 -26.42 4.70 -1.20
C HIS A 117 -25.97 5.51 0.01
N GLY A 118 -24.88 6.27 -0.17
CA GLY A 118 -24.30 7.14 0.85
C GLY A 118 -22.79 7.23 0.70
N ILE A 119 -22.18 8.15 1.44
CA ILE A 119 -20.72 8.31 1.47
C ILE A 119 -20.23 7.92 2.86
N ILE A 120 -19.25 7.01 2.91
CA ILE A 120 -18.55 6.60 4.13
C ILE A 120 -17.11 7.09 4.02
N LEU A 121 -16.66 7.85 5.01
CA LEU A 121 -15.29 8.36 5.07
C LEU A 121 -14.49 7.62 6.13
N VAL A 122 -13.43 6.93 5.70
CA VAL A 122 -12.45 6.30 6.59
C VAL A 122 -11.23 7.20 6.69
N THR A 123 -11.03 7.82 7.85
CA THR A 123 -9.97 8.83 8.06
C THR A 123 -8.89 8.32 9.00
N GLY A 124 -7.74 8.98 8.99
CA GLY A 124 -6.59 8.65 9.85
C GLY A 124 -5.25 8.84 9.14
N PRO A 125 -4.14 8.91 9.90
CA PRO A 125 -2.81 9.09 9.34
C PRO A 125 -2.36 7.89 8.49
N THR A 126 -1.25 8.02 7.77
CA THR A 126 -0.65 6.91 7.05
C THR A 126 -0.33 5.75 8.00
N GLY A 127 -0.71 4.53 7.62
CA GLY A 127 -0.48 3.33 8.43
C GLY A 127 -1.51 3.08 9.54
N SER A 128 -2.60 3.85 9.62
CA SER A 128 -3.66 3.63 10.62
C SER A 128 -4.65 2.52 10.27
N GLY A 129 -4.39 1.70 9.25
CA GLY A 129 -5.28 0.61 8.84
C GLY A 129 -6.45 0.98 7.92
N LYS A 130 -6.52 2.20 7.38
CA LYS A 130 -7.63 2.65 6.50
C LYS A 130 -7.92 1.70 5.34
N SER A 131 -6.89 1.38 4.54
CA SER A 131 -7.02 0.49 3.38
C SER A 131 -7.45 -0.90 3.83
N THR A 132 -6.92 -1.40 4.95
CA THR A 132 -7.33 -2.67 5.55
C THR A 132 -8.82 -2.66 5.91
N THR A 133 -9.31 -1.60 6.55
CA THR A 133 -10.72 -1.46 6.91
C THR A 133 -11.62 -1.36 5.67
N LEU A 134 -11.23 -0.58 4.67
CA LEU A 134 -11.98 -0.45 3.42
C LEU A 134 -12.06 -1.79 2.69
N TYR A 135 -10.94 -2.50 2.54
CA TYR A 135 -10.89 -3.78 1.85
C TYR A 135 -11.71 -4.85 2.59
N ALA A 136 -11.66 -4.90 3.93
CA ALA A 136 -12.49 -5.81 4.71
C ALA A 136 -13.99 -5.49 4.52
N GLY A 137 -14.35 -4.20 4.53
CA GLY A 137 -15.70 -3.75 4.25
C GLY A 137 -16.17 -4.18 2.86
N LEU A 138 -15.34 -3.98 1.82
CA LEU A 138 -15.64 -4.41 0.46
C LEU A 138 -15.81 -5.93 0.37
N GLN A 139 -14.95 -6.72 1.02
CA GLN A 139 -15.08 -8.19 1.06
C GLN A 139 -16.37 -8.65 1.74
N GLU A 140 -16.82 -7.96 2.79
CA GLU A 140 -18.07 -8.25 3.50
C GLU A 140 -19.33 -8.09 2.62
N ILE A 141 -19.32 -7.10 1.71
CA ILE A 141 -20.43 -6.82 0.79
C ILE A 141 -20.22 -7.39 -0.62
N ASN A 142 -19.09 -8.07 -0.85
CA ASN A 142 -18.73 -8.65 -2.13
C ASN A 142 -19.70 -9.79 -2.48
N SER A 143 -20.51 -9.59 -3.50
CA SER A 143 -21.54 -10.52 -3.94
C SER A 143 -21.79 -10.33 -5.43
N ASN A 144 -22.16 -11.41 -6.13
CA ASN A 144 -22.46 -11.37 -7.57
C ASN A 144 -23.65 -10.46 -7.94
N GLU A 145 -24.41 -9.98 -6.94
CA GLU A 145 -25.54 -9.06 -7.12
C GLU A 145 -25.13 -7.58 -7.14
N ARG A 146 -23.87 -7.25 -6.81
CA ARG A 146 -23.37 -5.88 -6.74
C ARG A 146 -22.18 -5.69 -7.66
N ASN A 147 -22.21 -4.63 -8.47
CA ASN A 147 -21.08 -4.14 -9.22
C ASN A 147 -20.22 -3.22 -8.34
N ILE A 148 -19.10 -3.74 -7.85
CA ILE A 148 -18.17 -3.03 -6.96
C ILE A 148 -16.93 -2.61 -7.76
N LEU A 149 -16.67 -1.31 -7.83
CA LEU A 149 -15.54 -0.74 -8.58
C LEU A 149 -14.67 0.16 -7.70
N THR A 150 -13.36 0.14 -7.93
CA THR A 150 -12.40 0.96 -7.16
C THR A 150 -11.48 1.79 -8.03
N VAL A 151 -11.02 2.93 -7.51
CA VAL A 151 -9.89 3.70 -8.05
C VAL A 151 -8.82 3.91 -6.97
N GLU A 152 -7.59 3.49 -7.24
CA GLU A 152 -6.54 3.34 -6.21
C GLU A 152 -5.14 3.77 -6.70
N ASP A 153 -4.27 4.22 -5.79
CA ASP A 153 -2.89 4.62 -6.11
C ASP A 153 -1.85 4.11 -5.06
N PRO A 154 -1.22 2.95 -5.29
CA PRO A 154 -1.58 1.90 -6.24
C PRO A 154 -2.60 0.91 -5.65
N ILE A 155 -3.04 -0.06 -6.45
CA ILE A 155 -3.74 -1.24 -5.93
C ILE A 155 -2.76 -2.01 -5.03
N GLU A 156 -3.17 -2.32 -3.79
CA GLU A 156 -2.30 -3.01 -2.82
C GLU A 156 -2.31 -4.52 -3.00
N PHE A 157 -3.49 -5.09 -3.23
CA PHE A 157 -3.67 -6.47 -3.65
C PHE A 157 -5.00 -6.63 -4.39
N ASP A 158 -5.08 -7.71 -5.16
CA ASP A 158 -6.23 -8.06 -5.98
C ASP A 158 -7.34 -8.68 -5.12
N ILE A 159 -8.58 -8.21 -5.28
CA ILE A 159 -9.78 -8.74 -4.64
C ILE A 159 -10.65 -9.38 -5.72
N ASP A 160 -10.73 -10.71 -5.68
CA ASP A 160 -11.57 -11.46 -6.60
C ASP A 160 -13.04 -10.99 -6.53
N GLY A 161 -13.65 -10.79 -7.70
CA GLY A 161 -15.01 -10.26 -7.84
C GLY A 161 -15.15 -8.73 -7.82
N ILE A 162 -14.08 -7.95 -7.61
CA ILE A 162 -14.13 -6.47 -7.57
C ILE A 162 -13.31 -5.88 -8.72
N GLY A 163 -13.90 -4.93 -9.48
CA GLY A 163 -13.20 -4.26 -10.57
C GLY A 163 -12.29 -3.14 -10.06
N GLN A 164 -10.99 -3.42 -9.94
CA GLN A 164 -10.01 -2.47 -9.41
C GLN A 164 -9.27 -1.70 -10.52
N THR A 165 -9.32 -0.37 -10.47
CA THR A 165 -8.61 0.52 -11.39
C THR A 165 -7.46 1.23 -10.69
N GLN A 166 -6.27 1.18 -11.27
CA GLN A 166 -5.12 1.92 -10.73
C GLN A 166 -4.98 3.29 -11.41
N VAL A 167 -4.71 4.32 -10.62
CA VAL A 167 -4.24 5.62 -11.08
C VAL A 167 -2.96 5.43 -11.91
N ASN A 168 -2.89 6.13 -13.04
CA ASN A 168 -1.75 6.07 -13.95
C ASN A 168 -1.43 7.46 -14.49
N PRO A 169 -0.47 8.17 -13.85
CA PRO A 169 -0.06 9.52 -14.26
C PRO A 169 0.50 9.58 -15.69
N LYS A 170 1.03 8.47 -16.24
CA LYS A 170 1.64 8.46 -17.59
C LYS A 170 0.62 8.63 -18.71
N VAL A 171 -0.64 8.31 -18.44
CA VAL A 171 -1.76 8.40 -19.41
C VAL A 171 -2.87 9.32 -18.90
N ASP A 172 -2.54 10.14 -17.89
CA ASP A 172 -3.46 11.07 -17.25
C ASP A 172 -4.72 10.39 -16.69
N MET A 173 -4.58 9.17 -16.16
CA MET A 173 -5.64 8.48 -15.42
C MET A 173 -5.56 8.90 -13.95
N THR A 174 -6.23 10.00 -13.59
CA THR A 174 -6.30 10.55 -12.22
C THR A 174 -7.47 9.97 -11.41
N PHE A 175 -7.52 10.25 -10.09
CA PHE A 175 -8.67 9.88 -9.24
C PHE A 175 -9.99 10.43 -9.79
N ALA A 176 -10.07 11.74 -10.05
CA ALA A 176 -11.26 12.38 -10.61
C ALA A 176 -11.69 11.78 -11.95
N ARG A 177 -10.73 11.52 -12.86
CA ARG A 177 -11.03 10.92 -14.17
C ARG A 177 -11.52 9.48 -14.03
N GLY A 178 -10.87 8.69 -13.18
CA GLY A 178 -11.26 7.32 -12.86
C GLY A 178 -12.66 7.24 -12.25
N LEU A 179 -12.94 8.08 -11.26
CA LEU A 179 -14.25 8.18 -10.61
C LEU A 179 -15.36 8.51 -11.62
N ARG A 180 -15.17 9.51 -12.48
CA ARG A 180 -16.14 9.84 -13.54
C ARG A 180 -16.37 8.69 -14.51
N ALA A 181 -15.33 7.92 -14.81
CA ALA A 181 -15.46 6.75 -15.68
C ALA A 181 -16.26 5.64 -14.99
N ILE A 182 -15.94 5.35 -13.72
CA ILE A 182 -16.64 4.36 -12.89
C ILE A 182 -18.13 4.67 -12.80
N LEU A 183 -18.54 5.94 -12.64
CA LEU A 183 -19.96 6.31 -12.60
C LEU A 183 -20.72 6.02 -13.91
N ARG A 184 -20.02 5.76 -15.02
CA ARG A 184 -20.62 5.31 -16.30
C ARG A 184 -20.52 3.80 -16.51
N GLN A 185 -20.15 3.04 -15.49
CA GLN A 185 -20.05 1.59 -15.52
C GLN A 185 -21.19 0.91 -14.76
N ASP A 186 -22.25 1.66 -14.42
CA ASP A 186 -23.39 1.18 -13.63
C ASP A 186 -22.95 0.55 -12.28
N PRO A 187 -22.17 1.28 -11.43
CA PRO A 187 -21.68 0.74 -10.18
C PRO A 187 -22.75 0.81 -9.07
N ASP A 188 -22.82 -0.24 -8.25
CA ASP A 188 -23.56 -0.21 -6.98
C ASP A 188 -22.72 0.38 -5.86
N VAL A 189 -21.42 0.07 -5.85
CA VAL A 189 -20.49 0.52 -4.81
C VAL A 189 -19.20 1.01 -5.45
N VAL A 190 -18.76 2.19 -5.01
CA VAL A 190 -17.51 2.81 -5.47
C VAL A 190 -16.58 3.03 -4.29
N MET A 191 -15.33 2.57 -4.41
CA MET A 191 -14.26 2.90 -3.47
C MET A 191 -13.24 3.84 -4.12
N VAL A 192 -13.02 4.99 -3.48
CA VAL A 192 -12.00 5.95 -3.88
C VAL A 192 -10.86 5.87 -2.86
N GLY A 193 -9.67 5.48 -3.31
CA GLY A 193 -8.54 5.20 -2.42
C GLY A 193 -8.13 6.40 -1.54
N GLU A 194 -8.27 7.61 -2.08
CA GLU A 194 -8.06 8.86 -1.34
C GLU A 194 -8.72 10.05 -2.05
N ILE A 195 -9.04 11.10 -1.28
CA ILE A 195 -9.63 12.34 -1.76
C ILE A 195 -8.66 13.47 -1.39
N ARG A 196 -7.80 13.86 -2.33
CA ARG A 196 -6.76 14.89 -2.12
C ARG A 196 -7.10 16.25 -2.73
N ASP A 197 -7.98 16.26 -3.71
CA ASP A 197 -8.35 17.46 -4.48
C ASP A 197 -9.86 17.70 -4.42
N LEU A 198 -10.24 18.95 -4.72
CA LEU A 198 -11.63 19.38 -4.70
C LEU A 198 -12.44 18.70 -5.81
N GLU A 199 -11.81 18.38 -6.93
CA GLU A 199 -12.47 17.79 -8.09
C GLU A 199 -12.95 16.35 -7.81
N THR A 200 -12.17 15.58 -7.07
CA THR A 200 -12.52 14.24 -6.59
C THR A 200 -13.55 14.28 -5.45
N ALA A 201 -13.58 15.38 -4.69
CA ALA A 201 -14.51 15.58 -3.59
C ALA A 201 -15.92 16.03 -4.04
N GLN A 202 -16.05 16.60 -5.24
CA GLN A 202 -17.29 17.11 -5.84
C GLN A 202 -18.06 16.02 -6.58
#